data_AF-A0A7S4SEC6-F1
#
_entry.id   AF-A0A7S4SEC6-F1
#
_cell.length_a   1.000
_cell.length_b   1.000
_cell.length_c   1.000
_cell.angle_alpha   90.00
_cell.angle_beta   90.00
_cell.angle_gamma   90.00
#
_symmetry.space_group_name_H-M   'P 1'
#
loop_
_entity.id
_entity.type
_entity.pdbx_description
1 polymer ?
#
loop_
_entity_poly.entity_id
_entity_poly.type
_entity_poly.pdbx_seq_one_letter_code
_entity_poly.pdbx_strand_id
1 'polypeptide(L)'
;LLHSPPPHPRPPPSPVPMQMCEGGPMEVELLCPVCWEPASHTPSLPCRCRVGYCSGCWDRSLAESYNACGQARCPTCRAPVRVDFDAGTGQLVFTQEEEKGLEEELCRLPLEQRCRVRSRVARERLIQQARPAQVDILQKYGKAQPWLRTGAEGAASDPWCARAARAPPRCVCGGLLERLSSADRVRRVFRRHWPDALPDSPRFEESVARVIEQKVSFCSCDLCYESIIPPGYVWTCENGNQTILHANAYDICENCFIGHAAGDAELPVS
;
A
#
# COMPACT_ATOMS: atom_id res chain seq x y z
N LEU A 1 91.59 23.91 9.60
CA LEU A 1 90.15 23.57 9.57
C LEU A 1 89.41 24.82 9.11
N LEU A 2 89.14 24.93 7.80
CA LEU A 2 88.41 26.06 7.21
C LEU A 2 86.92 25.80 7.40
N HIS A 3 86.25 26.64 8.19
CA HIS A 3 84.81 26.57 8.39
C HIS A 3 84.09 27.27 7.24
N SER A 4 83.27 26.51 6.51
CA SER A 4 82.39 27.06 5.49
C SER A 4 81.32 27.95 6.12
N PRO A 5 80.99 29.10 5.49
CA PRO A 5 79.96 29.99 5.98
C PRO A 5 78.57 29.34 5.85
N PRO A 6 77.63 29.69 6.76
CA PRO A 6 76.28 29.15 6.74
C PRO A 6 75.49 29.66 5.52
N PRO A 7 74.59 28.83 4.96
CA PRO A 7 73.80 29.19 3.79
C PRO A 7 72.79 30.31 4.10
N HIS A 8 72.62 31.22 3.15
CA HIS A 8 71.65 32.32 3.25
C HIS A 8 70.19 31.80 3.26
N PRO A 9 69.30 32.46 4.01
CA PRO A 9 67.88 32.11 4.06
C PRO A 9 67.22 32.36 2.70
N ARG A 10 66.38 31.42 2.27
CA ARG A 10 65.61 31.53 1.01
C ARG A 10 64.50 32.58 1.17
N PRO A 11 64.24 33.38 0.12
CA PRO A 11 63.12 34.31 0.13
C PRO A 11 61.77 33.57 0.24
N PRO A 12 60.75 34.19 0.87
CA PRO A 12 59.42 33.61 0.98
C PRO A 12 58.79 33.44 -0.42
N PRO A 13 57.99 32.38 -0.63
CA PRO A 13 57.30 32.17 -1.90
C PRO A 13 56.26 33.26 -2.14
N SER A 14 56.16 33.70 -3.40
CA SER A 14 55.14 34.66 -3.85
C SER A 14 53.72 34.13 -3.61
N PRO A 15 52.76 35.01 -3.26
CA PRO A 15 51.38 34.60 -3.02
C PRO A 15 50.74 34.01 -4.29
N VAL A 16 50.23 32.78 -4.18
CA VAL A 16 49.50 32.10 -5.26
C VAL A 16 48.10 32.73 -5.35
N PRO A 17 47.60 33.08 -6.55
CA PRO A 17 46.23 33.59 -6.71
C PRO A 17 45.22 32.55 -6.22
N MET A 18 44.40 32.91 -5.22
CA MET A 18 43.28 32.08 -4.77
C MET A 18 42.22 32.04 -5.87
N GLN A 19 42.19 30.96 -6.63
CA GLN A 19 41.13 30.66 -7.58
C GLN A 19 39.85 30.37 -6.80
N MET A 20 38.88 31.29 -6.86
CA MET A 20 37.57 31.08 -6.24
C MET A 20 36.82 30.02 -7.06
N CYS A 21 36.77 28.80 -6.55
CA CYS A 21 35.90 27.77 -7.09
C CYS A 21 34.45 28.24 -6.92
N GLU A 22 33.74 28.45 -8.03
CA GLU A 22 32.30 28.65 -8.06
C GLU A 22 31.61 27.37 -7.54
N GLY A 23 31.50 27.25 -6.22
CA GLY A 23 30.78 26.16 -5.57
C GLY A 23 29.29 26.31 -5.88
N GLY A 24 28.79 25.49 -6.80
CA GLY A 24 27.36 25.30 -6.98
C GLY A 24 26.69 24.99 -5.63
N PRO A 25 25.41 25.35 -5.46
CA PRO A 25 24.69 25.10 -4.22
C PRO A 25 24.84 23.62 -3.86
N MET A 26 25.45 23.36 -2.71
CA MET A 26 25.62 22.03 -2.17
C MET A 26 24.21 21.46 -1.95
N GLU A 27 23.78 20.54 -2.81
CA GLU A 27 22.51 19.84 -2.62
C GLU A 27 22.62 19.04 -1.33
N VAL A 28 21.99 19.54 -0.26
CA VAL A 28 21.89 18.80 0.98
C VAL A 28 20.96 17.63 0.70
N GLU A 29 21.52 16.42 0.60
CA GLU A 29 20.73 15.19 0.46
C GLU A 29 19.73 15.10 1.63
N LEU A 30 18.44 15.25 1.31
CA LEU A 30 17.37 15.14 2.29
C LEU A 30 17.18 13.66 2.61
N LEU A 31 17.56 13.27 3.83
CA LEU A 31 17.30 11.94 4.37
C LEU A 31 15.86 11.84 4.88
N CYS A 32 15.22 10.71 4.60
CA CYS A 32 13.93 10.36 5.16
C CYS A 32 14.06 10.16 6.68
N PRO A 33 13.31 10.87 7.55
CA PRO A 33 13.47 10.75 9.00
C PRO A 33 12.96 9.42 9.58
N VAL A 34 12.32 8.58 8.75
CA VAL A 34 11.77 7.29 9.17
C VAL A 34 12.78 6.16 8.93
N CYS A 35 13.31 6.04 7.70
CA CYS A 35 14.28 4.99 7.36
C CYS A 35 15.73 5.46 7.32
N TRP A 36 15.99 6.77 7.40
CA TRP A 36 17.32 7.40 7.29
C TRP A 36 18.02 7.21 5.95
N GLU A 37 17.27 6.85 4.90
CA GLU A 37 17.76 6.72 3.53
C GLU A 37 17.51 7.99 2.70
N PRO A 38 18.25 8.23 1.61
CA PRO A 38 17.99 9.33 0.68
C PRO A 38 16.55 9.28 0.14
N ALA A 39 15.84 10.40 0.23
CA ALA A 39 14.46 10.49 -0.27
C ALA A 39 14.45 10.74 -1.80
N SER A 40 14.65 9.69 -2.59
CA SER A 40 14.68 9.75 -4.06
C SER A 40 13.35 10.21 -4.69
N HIS A 41 12.24 10.00 -3.99
CA HIS A 41 10.90 10.44 -4.38
C HIS A 41 10.17 11.00 -3.17
N THR A 42 10.22 12.32 -3.00
CA THR A 42 9.48 13.01 -1.95
C THR A 42 8.05 13.32 -2.42
N PRO A 43 7.00 12.73 -1.82
CA PRO A 43 5.65 13.13 -2.14
C PRO A 43 5.43 14.59 -1.75
N SER A 44 4.65 15.32 -2.56
CA SER A 44 4.22 16.67 -2.20
C SER A 44 3.35 16.59 -0.95
N LEU A 45 3.79 17.25 0.13
CA LEU A 45 3.04 17.25 1.39
C LEU A 45 1.89 18.25 1.30
N PRO A 46 0.65 17.85 1.61
CA PRO A 46 -0.50 18.77 1.58
C PRO A 46 -0.56 19.73 2.78
N CYS A 47 0.44 19.70 3.67
CA CYS A 47 0.51 20.51 4.88
C CYS A 47 1.75 21.42 4.84
N ARG A 48 1.94 22.27 5.85
CA ARG A 48 3.08 23.21 5.93
C ARG A 48 4.42 22.58 6.33
N CYS A 49 4.48 21.25 6.48
CA CYS A 49 5.73 20.56 6.82
C CYS A 49 6.71 20.63 5.64
N ARG A 50 8.00 20.74 5.96
CA ARG A 50 9.10 20.76 4.97
C ARG A 50 9.99 19.51 5.07
N VAL A 51 9.46 18.45 5.67
CA VAL A 51 10.18 17.20 5.92
C VAL A 51 10.09 16.32 4.68
N GLY A 52 11.23 15.89 4.14
CA GLY A 52 11.27 14.94 3.03
C GLY A 52 11.07 13.51 3.54
N TYR A 53 10.07 12.81 3.02
CA TYR A 53 9.86 11.37 3.25
C TYR A 53 10.11 10.62 1.95
N CYS A 54 10.65 9.41 2.00
CA CYS A 54 10.52 8.52 0.85
C CYS A 54 9.06 8.07 0.70
N SER A 55 8.60 7.85 -0.54
CA SER A 55 7.21 7.44 -0.83
C SER A 55 6.74 6.26 0.02
N GLY A 56 7.58 5.24 0.24
CA GLY A 56 7.23 4.07 1.03
C GLY A 56 6.99 4.36 2.51
N CYS A 57 7.84 5.18 3.15
CA CYS A 57 7.65 5.56 4.54
C CYS A 57 6.45 6.50 4.73
N TRP A 58 6.21 7.39 3.76
CA TRP A 58 5.02 8.25 3.75
C TRP A 58 3.74 7.41 3.66
N ASP A 59 3.64 6.54 2.68
CA ASP A 59 2.47 5.66 2.46
C ASP A 59 2.18 4.79 3.69
N ARG A 60 3.22 4.11 4.22
CA ARG A 60 3.09 3.29 5.43
C ARG A 60 2.60 4.09 6.63
N SER A 61 3.14 5.29 6.86
CA SER A 61 2.72 6.11 7.99
C SER A 61 1.28 6.61 7.86
N LEU A 62 0.84 6.91 6.63
CA LEU A 62 -0.58 7.22 6.36
C LEU A 62 -1.45 6.00 6.66
N ALA A 63 -1.09 4.81 6.19
CA ALA A 63 -1.81 3.56 6.45
C ALA A 63 -1.90 3.26 7.95
N GLU A 64 -0.81 3.43 8.70
CA GLU A 64 -0.79 3.24 10.16
C GLU A 64 -1.73 4.21 10.88
N SER A 65 -1.65 5.51 10.55
CA SER A 65 -2.55 6.51 11.15
C SER A 65 -4.02 6.23 10.83
N TYR A 66 -4.31 5.83 9.59
CA TYR A 66 -5.64 5.43 9.17
C TYR A 66 -6.15 4.21 9.93
N ASN A 67 -5.32 3.18 10.09
CA ASN A 67 -5.67 1.98 10.86
C ASN A 67 -5.91 2.28 12.34
N ALA A 68 -5.17 3.25 12.90
CA ALA A 68 -5.27 3.61 14.31
C ALA A 68 -6.51 4.46 14.64
N CYS A 69 -6.87 5.44 13.78
CA CYS A 69 -7.94 6.39 14.10
C CYS A 69 -8.98 6.63 12.99
N GLY A 70 -8.91 5.90 11.89
CA GLY A 70 -9.82 6.03 10.74
C GLY A 70 -9.55 7.24 9.86
N GLN A 71 -8.39 7.90 10.02
CA GLN A 71 -8.00 9.09 9.25
C GLN A 71 -6.50 9.07 8.96
N ALA A 72 -6.12 9.29 7.70
CA ALA A 72 -4.73 9.42 7.31
C ALA A 72 -4.17 10.77 7.78
N ARG A 73 -2.96 10.78 8.36
CA ARG A 73 -2.36 11.96 8.98
C ARG A 73 -0.87 12.07 8.68
N CYS A 74 -0.40 13.30 8.46
CA CYS A 74 1.03 13.60 8.33
C CYS A 74 1.82 13.10 9.56
N PRO A 75 2.95 12.39 9.42
CA PRO A 75 3.71 11.87 10.56
C PRO A 75 4.31 12.96 11.45
N THR A 76 4.63 14.13 10.87
CA THR A 76 5.18 15.29 11.62
C THR A 76 4.09 16.07 12.35
N CYS A 77 3.20 16.74 11.61
CA CYS A 77 2.25 17.69 12.20
C CYS A 77 0.90 17.07 12.55
N ARG A 78 0.68 15.79 12.21
CA ARG A 78 -0.59 15.07 12.40
C ARG A 78 -1.79 15.71 11.70
N ALA A 79 -1.57 16.67 10.81
CA ALA A 79 -2.64 17.27 10.01
C ALA A 79 -3.36 16.19 9.19
N PRO A 80 -4.69 16.23 9.09
CA PRO A 80 -5.48 15.37 8.22
C PRO A 80 -5.02 15.43 6.77
N VAL A 81 -4.88 14.26 6.17
CA VAL A 81 -4.51 14.10 4.76
C VAL A 81 -5.63 13.37 4.05
N ARG A 82 -6.21 14.01 3.05
CA ARG A 82 -7.07 13.34 2.10
C ARG A 82 -6.19 12.62 1.08
N VAL A 83 -6.49 11.34 0.90
CA VAL A 83 -5.85 10.51 -0.11
C VAL A 83 -6.87 10.18 -1.19
N ASP A 84 -6.47 10.40 -2.42
CA ASP A 84 -7.17 9.98 -3.62
C ASP A 84 -6.22 9.16 -4.50
N PHE A 85 -6.78 8.37 -5.42
CA PHE A 85 -6.01 7.64 -6.43
C PHE A 85 -6.39 8.13 -7.82
N ASP A 86 -5.37 8.48 -8.62
CA ASP A 86 -5.55 8.82 -10.02
C ASP A 86 -5.26 7.59 -10.88
N ALA A 87 -6.32 6.98 -11.41
CA ALA A 87 -6.21 5.80 -12.27
C ALA A 87 -5.53 6.09 -13.62
N GLY A 88 -5.51 7.34 -14.09
CA GLY A 88 -4.85 7.71 -15.34
C GLY A 88 -3.34 7.69 -15.22
N THR A 89 -2.81 8.14 -14.07
CA THR A 89 -1.37 8.15 -13.79
C THR A 89 -0.90 6.93 -12.99
N GLY A 90 -1.83 6.21 -12.34
CA GLY A 90 -1.52 5.11 -11.43
C GLY A 90 -0.88 5.58 -10.12
N GLN A 91 -1.14 6.82 -9.71
CA GLN A 91 -0.49 7.45 -8.56
C GLN A 91 -1.47 7.89 -7.48
N LEU A 92 -0.96 7.95 -6.25
CA LEU A 92 -1.66 8.55 -5.12
C LEU A 92 -1.57 10.07 -5.18
N VAL A 93 -2.69 10.74 -4.95
CA VAL A 93 -2.80 12.20 -4.85
C VAL A 93 -3.13 12.57 -3.42
N PHE A 94 -2.30 13.44 -2.83
CA PHE A 94 -2.43 13.88 -1.45
C PHE A 94 -2.93 15.32 -1.40
N THR A 95 -4.04 15.56 -0.72
CA THR A 95 -4.61 16.90 -0.51
C THR A 95 -4.90 17.12 0.97
N GLN A 96 -5.04 18.39 1.37
CA GLN A 96 -5.44 18.70 2.74
C GLN A 96 -6.91 18.36 2.89
N GLU A 97 -7.26 17.57 3.92
CA GLU A 97 -8.67 17.27 4.19
C GLU A 97 -9.31 18.48 4.90
N GLU A 98 -10.24 19.15 4.22
CA GLU A 98 -11.06 20.19 4.84
C GLU A 98 -12.22 19.55 5.60
N GLU A 99 -12.42 19.91 6.86
CA GLU A 99 -13.41 19.25 7.73
C GLU A 99 -14.87 19.57 7.35
N LYS A 100 -15.09 20.62 6.55
CA LYS A 100 -16.38 21.30 6.40
C LYS A 100 -17.51 20.47 5.80
N GLY A 101 -17.22 19.45 4.98
CA GLY A 101 -18.26 18.72 4.25
C GLY A 101 -18.92 17.57 5.01
N LEU A 102 -18.16 16.89 5.88
CA LEU A 102 -18.64 15.70 6.61
C LEU A 102 -19.01 16.00 8.06
N GLU A 103 -18.60 17.15 8.59
CA GLU A 103 -18.83 17.49 10.00
C GLU A 103 -20.31 17.58 10.36
N GLU A 104 -21.16 18.11 9.49
CA GLU A 104 -22.57 18.27 9.81
C GLU A 104 -23.29 16.93 10.01
N GLU A 105 -22.99 15.95 9.16
CA GLU A 105 -23.54 14.59 9.27
C GLU A 105 -22.92 13.84 10.45
N LEU A 106 -21.59 13.93 10.61
CA LEU A 106 -20.87 13.28 11.71
C LEU A 106 -21.26 13.85 13.08
N CYS A 107 -21.63 15.13 13.18
CA CYS A 107 -22.04 15.77 14.43
C CYS A 107 -23.25 15.07 15.07
N ARG A 108 -24.11 14.47 14.26
CA ARG A 108 -25.32 13.74 14.72
C ARG A 108 -25.01 12.35 15.27
N LEU A 109 -23.79 11.85 15.04
CA LEU A 109 -23.39 10.51 15.48
C LEU A 109 -22.59 10.56 16.79
N PRO A 110 -22.72 9.53 17.66
CA PRO A 110 -21.81 9.29 18.78
C PRO A 110 -20.35 9.30 18.35
N LEU A 111 -19.45 9.81 19.19
CA LEU A 111 -18.03 9.98 18.89
C LEU A 111 -17.36 8.70 18.37
N GLU A 112 -17.70 7.55 18.97
CA GLU A 112 -17.23 6.22 18.58
C GLU A 112 -17.65 5.78 17.17
N GLN A 113 -18.79 6.29 16.68
CA GLN A 113 -19.30 5.98 15.34
C GLN A 113 -18.67 6.88 14.27
N ARG A 114 -18.22 8.09 14.64
CA ARG A 114 -17.66 9.05 13.68
C ARG A 114 -16.42 8.52 12.97
N CYS A 115 -15.48 7.92 13.72
CA CYS A 115 -14.27 7.32 13.15
C CYS A 115 -14.61 6.18 12.17
N ARG A 116 -15.62 5.36 12.49
CA ARG A 116 -16.05 4.24 11.64
C ARG A 116 -16.66 4.73 10.33
N VAL A 117 -17.53 5.73 10.38
CA VAL A 117 -18.16 6.31 9.19
C VAL A 117 -17.12 6.98 8.30
N ARG A 118 -16.23 7.81 8.88
CA ARG A 118 -15.12 8.45 8.14
C ARG A 118 -14.23 7.41 7.46
N SER A 119 -13.81 6.39 8.21
CA SER A 119 -13.00 5.28 7.68
C SER A 119 -13.73 4.44 6.63
N ARG A 120 -15.06 4.38 6.63
CA ARG A 120 -15.81 3.67 5.60
C ARG A 120 -15.84 4.48 4.32
N VAL A 121 -16.24 5.75 4.41
CA VAL A 121 -16.37 6.66 3.25
C VAL A 121 -15.04 6.86 2.54
N ALA A 122 -13.95 7.11 3.29
CA ALA A 122 -12.63 7.29 2.71
C ALA A 122 -12.13 6.01 2.01
N ARG A 123 -12.39 4.83 2.59
CA ARG A 123 -12.04 3.54 1.99
C ARG A 123 -12.81 3.29 0.71
N GLU A 124 -14.14 3.44 0.74
CA GLU A 124 -15.01 3.23 -0.44
C GLU A 124 -14.58 4.13 -1.59
N ARG A 125 -14.28 5.41 -1.31
CA ARG A 125 -13.76 6.34 -2.32
C ARG A 125 -12.45 5.84 -2.95
N LEU A 126 -11.47 5.44 -2.14
CA LEU A 126 -10.18 4.96 -2.64
C LEU A 126 -10.34 3.68 -3.48
N ILE A 127 -11.18 2.74 -3.04
CA ILE A 127 -11.46 1.52 -3.81
C ILE A 127 -12.09 1.87 -5.16
N GLN A 128 -13.10 2.75 -5.18
CA GLN A 128 -13.76 3.19 -6.41
C GLN A 128 -12.77 3.83 -7.39
N GLN A 129 -11.89 4.69 -6.89
CA GLN A 129 -10.86 5.35 -7.69
C GLN A 129 -9.81 4.35 -8.22
N ALA A 130 -9.41 3.37 -7.42
CA ALA A 130 -8.40 2.37 -7.79
C ALA A 130 -8.92 1.25 -8.69
N ARG A 131 -10.24 1.00 -8.68
CA ARG A 131 -10.89 -0.10 -9.41
C ARG A 131 -10.53 -0.15 -10.90
N PRO A 132 -10.58 0.95 -11.69
CA PRO A 132 -10.26 0.89 -13.11
C PRO A 132 -8.82 0.43 -13.39
N ALA A 133 -7.85 0.91 -12.59
CA ALA A 133 -6.45 0.51 -12.73
C ALA A 133 -6.25 -0.97 -12.36
N GLN A 134 -6.89 -1.46 -11.29
CA GLN A 134 -6.80 -2.87 -10.93
C GLN A 134 -7.42 -3.78 -12.01
N VAL A 135 -8.57 -3.40 -12.56
CA VAL A 135 -9.22 -4.17 -13.65
C VAL A 135 -8.32 -4.24 -14.88
N ASP A 136 -7.69 -3.13 -15.29
CA ASP A 136 -6.74 -3.11 -16.40
C ASP A 136 -5.53 -4.02 -16.13
N ILE A 137 -4.98 -4.03 -14.90
CA ILE A 137 -3.90 -4.94 -14.50
C ILE A 137 -4.34 -6.40 -14.65
N LEU A 138 -5.53 -6.76 -14.16
CA LEU A 138 -6.06 -8.12 -14.27
C LEU A 138 -6.31 -8.54 -15.72
N GLN A 139 -6.86 -7.65 -16.55
CA GLN A 139 -7.08 -7.91 -17.97
C GLN A 139 -5.76 -8.12 -18.72
N LYS A 140 -4.74 -7.31 -18.44
CA LYS A 140 -3.39 -7.47 -19.01
C LYS A 140 -2.76 -8.80 -18.58
N TYR A 141 -2.88 -9.15 -17.30
CA TYR A 141 -2.44 -10.46 -16.80
C TYR A 141 -3.16 -11.59 -17.54
N GLY A 142 -4.48 -11.51 -17.65
CA GLY A 142 -5.34 -12.39 -18.41
C GLY A 142 -4.90 -12.67 -19.84
N LYS A 143 -4.64 -11.61 -20.60
CA LYS A 143 -4.14 -11.68 -21.99
C LYS A 143 -2.80 -12.42 -22.09
N ALA A 144 -1.94 -12.32 -21.08
CA ALA A 144 -0.67 -13.04 -21.01
C ALA A 144 -0.81 -14.52 -20.58
N GLN A 145 -2.01 -14.95 -20.17
CA GLN A 145 -2.31 -16.27 -19.64
C GLN A 145 -3.46 -16.96 -20.42
N PRO A 146 -3.22 -17.46 -21.65
CA PRO A 146 -4.28 -18.03 -22.50
C PRO A 146 -5.09 -19.15 -21.85
N TRP A 147 -4.49 -19.89 -20.92
CA TRP A 147 -5.13 -20.99 -20.20
C TRP A 147 -6.26 -20.55 -19.25
N LEU A 148 -6.31 -19.28 -18.85
CA LEU A 148 -7.43 -18.76 -18.04
C LEU A 148 -8.75 -18.83 -18.80
N ARG A 149 -8.71 -18.81 -20.13
CA ARG A 149 -9.88 -18.88 -21.00
C ARG A 149 -10.35 -20.31 -21.27
N THR A 150 -9.43 -21.27 -21.29
CA THR A 150 -9.73 -22.66 -21.66
C THR A 150 -10.10 -23.54 -20.48
N GLY A 151 -9.88 -23.08 -19.25
CA GLY A 151 -9.97 -23.90 -18.03
C GLY A 151 -11.37 -24.06 -17.43
N ALA A 152 -12.42 -23.45 -17.99
CA ALA A 152 -13.75 -23.47 -17.37
C ALA A 152 -14.49 -24.82 -17.50
N GLU A 153 -14.11 -25.70 -18.43
CA GLU A 153 -14.99 -26.83 -18.82
C GLU A 153 -14.49 -28.26 -18.50
N GLY A 154 -13.40 -28.49 -17.73
CA GLY A 154 -13.02 -29.91 -17.56
C GLY A 154 -11.87 -30.40 -16.66
N ALA A 155 -11.37 -29.64 -15.69
CA ALA A 155 -10.26 -30.14 -14.83
C ALA A 155 -10.68 -30.33 -13.36
N ALA A 156 -11.06 -31.56 -13.00
CA ALA A 156 -11.41 -31.97 -11.63
C ALA A 156 -10.20 -32.17 -10.68
N SER A 157 -9.00 -31.76 -11.09
CA SER A 157 -7.77 -31.83 -10.30
C SER A 157 -7.16 -30.43 -10.21
N ASP A 158 -6.91 -29.94 -9.00
CA ASP A 158 -6.53 -28.54 -8.73
C ASP A 158 -5.42 -28.04 -9.68
N PRO A 159 -5.78 -27.31 -10.75
CA PRO A 159 -4.82 -26.92 -11.79
C PRO A 159 -3.79 -25.93 -11.28
N TRP A 160 -3.97 -25.39 -10.07
CA TRP A 160 -3.16 -24.32 -9.53
C TRP A 160 -1.75 -24.79 -9.13
N CYS A 161 -1.60 -26.02 -8.64
CA CYS A 161 -0.30 -26.55 -8.18
C CYS A 161 0.72 -26.69 -9.32
N ALA A 162 0.30 -27.09 -10.52
CA ALA A 162 1.18 -27.16 -11.69
C ALA A 162 1.46 -25.79 -12.35
N ARG A 163 0.72 -24.74 -11.95
CA ARG A 163 0.77 -23.38 -12.54
C ARG A 163 1.63 -22.39 -11.74
N ALA A 164 2.19 -22.81 -10.60
CA ALA A 164 3.03 -21.99 -9.71
C ALA A 164 4.31 -21.43 -10.37
N ALA A 165 4.68 -21.86 -11.58
CA ALA A 165 5.85 -21.37 -12.30
C ALA A 165 5.70 -19.94 -12.87
N ARG A 166 4.49 -19.36 -12.89
CA ARG A 166 4.25 -18.02 -13.46
C ARG A 166 4.13 -16.96 -12.37
N ALA A 167 4.64 -15.76 -12.68
CA ALA A 167 4.55 -14.63 -11.76
C ALA A 167 3.07 -14.29 -11.48
N PRO A 168 2.67 -14.10 -10.21
CA PRO A 168 1.31 -13.71 -9.85
C PRO A 168 0.97 -12.31 -10.41
N PRO A 169 -0.33 -11.99 -10.56
CA PRO A 169 -0.77 -10.67 -10.97
C PRO A 169 -0.39 -9.64 -9.91
N ARG A 170 -0.19 -8.39 -10.34
CA ARG A 170 0.07 -7.29 -9.41
C ARG A 170 -1.23 -6.69 -8.89
N CYS A 171 -1.16 -6.17 -7.67
CA CYS A 171 -2.12 -5.26 -7.10
C CYS A 171 -1.84 -3.84 -7.60
N VAL A 172 -2.84 -2.96 -7.53
CA VAL A 172 -2.74 -1.54 -7.89
C VAL A 172 -1.65 -0.78 -7.11
N CYS A 173 -1.30 -1.20 -5.89
CA CYS A 173 -0.16 -0.63 -5.16
C CYS A 173 1.21 -1.11 -5.66
N GLY A 174 1.26 -2.06 -6.59
CA GLY A 174 2.49 -2.68 -7.11
C GLY A 174 2.90 -4.00 -6.43
N GLY A 175 2.36 -4.32 -5.25
CA GLY A 175 2.56 -5.62 -4.58
C GLY A 175 1.96 -6.79 -5.34
N LEU A 176 2.36 -8.02 -5.04
CA LEU A 176 1.79 -9.21 -5.67
C LEU A 176 0.42 -9.57 -5.07
N LEU A 177 -0.48 -10.09 -5.90
CA LEU A 177 -1.71 -10.72 -5.46
C LEU A 177 -1.46 -12.20 -5.23
N GLU A 178 -1.85 -12.69 -4.06
CA GLU A 178 -1.76 -14.09 -3.70
C GLU A 178 -3.15 -14.70 -3.52
N ARG A 179 -3.32 -15.91 -4.04
CA ARG A 179 -4.57 -16.66 -3.92
C ARG A 179 -4.53 -17.47 -2.62
N LEU A 180 -5.48 -17.21 -1.74
CA LEU A 180 -5.61 -17.88 -0.44
C LEU A 180 -6.93 -18.61 -0.34
N SER A 181 -6.97 -19.69 0.44
CA SER A 181 -8.23 -20.24 0.91
C SER A 181 -8.91 -19.26 1.87
N SER A 182 -10.24 -19.34 2.00
CA SER A 182 -10.97 -18.57 3.02
C SER A 182 -10.39 -18.79 4.42
N ALA A 183 -9.99 -20.01 4.76
CA ALA A 183 -9.39 -20.32 6.06
C ALA A 183 -8.07 -19.57 6.27
N ASP A 184 -7.17 -19.58 5.29
CA ASP A 184 -5.89 -18.87 5.39
C ASP A 184 -6.07 -17.36 5.48
N ARG A 185 -7.07 -16.82 4.78
CA ARG A 185 -7.38 -15.40 4.89
C ARG A 185 -7.96 -15.06 6.26
N VAL A 186 -8.84 -15.89 6.84
CA VAL A 186 -9.32 -15.72 8.24
C VAL A 186 -8.15 -15.76 9.22
N ARG A 187 -7.22 -16.70 9.08
CA ARG A 187 -6.00 -16.75 9.91
C ARG A 187 -5.23 -15.42 9.86
N ARG A 188 -5.08 -14.83 8.67
CA ARG A 188 -4.41 -13.53 8.52
C ARG A 188 -5.16 -12.39 9.18
N VAL A 189 -6.50 -12.35 9.04
CA VAL A 189 -7.34 -11.36 9.73
C VAL A 189 -7.15 -11.50 11.25
N PHE A 190 -7.18 -12.71 11.78
CA PHE A 190 -7.05 -12.95 13.22
C PHE A 190 -5.66 -12.56 13.74
N ARG A 191 -4.59 -12.95 13.06
CA ARG A 191 -3.21 -12.55 13.41
C ARG A 191 -3.05 -11.03 13.45
N ARG A 192 -3.77 -10.31 12.59
CA ARG A 192 -3.75 -8.85 12.54
C ARG A 192 -4.53 -8.20 13.69
N HIS A 193 -5.74 -8.68 13.97
CA HIS A 193 -6.60 -8.06 14.98
C HIS A 193 -6.29 -8.53 16.41
N TRP A 194 -5.65 -9.68 16.57
CA TRP A 194 -5.27 -10.28 17.84
C TRP A 194 -3.81 -10.75 17.79
N PRO A 195 -2.83 -9.83 17.77
CA PRO A 195 -1.41 -10.18 17.70
C PRO A 195 -0.95 -11.02 18.91
N ASP A 196 -1.61 -10.88 20.06
CA ASP A 196 -1.31 -11.65 21.28
C ASP A 196 -1.91 -13.06 21.27
N ALA A 197 -2.81 -13.38 20.32
CA ALA A 197 -3.31 -14.73 20.18
C ALA A 197 -2.18 -15.63 19.66
N LEU A 198 -1.88 -16.71 20.38
CA LEU A 198 -0.90 -17.70 19.94
C LEU A 198 -1.31 -18.27 18.57
N PRO A 199 -0.61 -17.92 17.48
CA PRO A 199 -0.90 -18.47 16.17
C PRO A 199 -0.78 -19.98 16.23
N ASP A 200 -1.63 -20.68 15.49
CA ASP A 200 -1.60 -22.13 15.33
C ASP A 200 -1.89 -22.91 16.63
N SER A 201 -2.33 -22.23 17.69
CA SER A 201 -2.86 -22.89 18.89
C SER A 201 -4.22 -23.56 18.58
N PRO A 202 -4.59 -24.64 19.29
CA PRO A 202 -5.88 -25.32 19.07
C PRO A 202 -7.08 -24.38 19.17
N ARG A 203 -7.05 -23.43 20.12
CA ARG A 203 -8.11 -22.43 20.31
C ARG A 203 -8.20 -21.43 19.16
N PHE A 204 -7.06 -21.07 18.57
CA PHE A 204 -7.00 -20.20 17.39
C PHE A 204 -7.63 -20.92 16.19
N GLU A 205 -7.21 -22.16 15.92
CA GLU A 205 -7.74 -22.96 14.82
C GLU A 205 -9.22 -23.32 14.99
N GLU A 206 -9.69 -23.60 16.21
CA GLU A 206 -11.11 -23.78 16.51
C GLU A 206 -11.92 -22.50 16.19
N SER A 207 -11.35 -21.33 16.50
CA SER A 207 -12.00 -20.06 16.19
C SER A 207 -12.05 -19.79 14.68
N VAL A 208 -11.00 -20.15 13.93
CA VAL A 208 -10.98 -20.09 12.46
C VAL A 208 -12.03 -21.05 11.89
N ALA A 209 -12.03 -22.31 12.33
CA ALA A 209 -12.98 -23.32 11.90
C ALA A 209 -14.43 -22.88 12.14
N ARG A 210 -14.73 -22.32 13.32
CA ARG A 210 -16.06 -21.78 13.65
C ARG A 210 -16.49 -20.68 12.70
N VAL A 211 -15.62 -19.74 12.33
CA VAL A 211 -15.94 -18.69 11.35
C VAL A 211 -16.26 -19.28 9.98
N ILE A 212 -15.48 -20.26 9.54
CA ILE A 212 -15.69 -20.95 8.26
C ILE A 212 -17.00 -21.74 8.26
N GLU A 213 -17.27 -22.51 9.33
CA GLU A 213 -18.49 -23.32 9.48
C GLU A 213 -19.75 -22.46 9.52
N GLN A 214 -19.70 -21.33 10.24
CA GLN A 214 -20.80 -20.37 10.32
C GLN A 214 -20.98 -19.54 9.06
N LYS A 215 -20.10 -19.68 8.06
CA LYS A 215 -20.11 -18.89 6.81
C LYS A 215 -20.14 -17.38 7.05
N VAL A 216 -19.46 -16.93 8.10
CA VAL A 216 -19.38 -15.51 8.42
C VAL A 216 -18.42 -14.85 7.42
N SER A 217 -18.92 -13.85 6.70
CA SER A 217 -18.10 -13.01 5.83
C SER A 217 -17.09 -12.23 6.68
N PHE A 218 -15.81 -12.34 6.35
CA PHE A 218 -14.72 -11.64 7.03
C PHE A 218 -14.06 -10.57 6.15
N CYS A 219 -14.38 -10.54 4.85
CA CYS A 219 -13.92 -9.52 3.91
C CYS A 219 -14.95 -9.30 2.79
N SER A 220 -14.86 -8.16 2.14
CA SER A 220 -15.63 -7.81 0.95
C SER A 220 -14.68 -7.77 -0.25
N CYS A 221 -15.18 -8.13 -1.43
CA CYS A 221 -14.45 -7.96 -2.67
C CYS A 221 -14.35 -6.47 -3.02
N ASP A 222 -13.15 -5.95 -3.24
CA ASP A 222 -12.92 -4.54 -3.61
C ASP A 222 -13.32 -4.22 -5.06
N LEU A 223 -13.69 -5.22 -5.86
CA LEU A 223 -14.18 -5.01 -7.24
C LEU A 223 -15.70 -5.01 -7.35
N CYS A 224 -16.40 -5.96 -6.71
CA CYS A 224 -17.86 -6.04 -6.75
C CYS A 224 -18.55 -5.58 -5.46
N TYR A 225 -17.82 -5.27 -4.39
CA TYR A 225 -18.34 -4.92 -3.06
C TYR A 225 -19.10 -6.03 -2.32
N GLU A 226 -19.30 -7.18 -2.96
CA GLU A 226 -19.96 -8.33 -2.33
C GLU A 226 -19.12 -8.97 -1.22
N SER A 227 -19.83 -9.51 -0.24
CA SER A 227 -19.22 -10.30 0.84
C SER A 227 -18.60 -11.60 0.31
N ILE A 228 -17.37 -11.89 0.71
CA ILE A 228 -16.70 -13.14 0.36
C ILE A 228 -17.05 -14.18 1.42
N ILE A 229 -17.98 -15.08 1.08
CA ILE A 229 -18.53 -16.09 1.99
C ILE A 229 -17.73 -17.40 1.86
N PRO A 230 -17.22 -17.98 2.97
CA PRO A 230 -16.58 -19.30 2.97
C PRO A 230 -17.52 -20.46 2.60
N PRO A 231 -17.00 -21.59 2.05
CA PRO A 231 -15.63 -21.81 1.63
C PRO A 231 -15.36 -21.26 0.23
N GLY A 232 -14.11 -20.92 -0.06
CA GLY A 232 -13.70 -20.47 -1.38
C GLY A 232 -12.27 -19.96 -1.39
N TYR A 233 -11.95 -19.22 -2.44
CA TYR A 233 -10.67 -18.58 -2.63
C TYR A 233 -10.83 -17.07 -2.74
N VAL A 234 -9.80 -16.37 -2.27
CA VAL A 234 -9.69 -14.92 -2.31
C VAL A 234 -8.30 -14.55 -2.78
N TRP A 235 -8.21 -13.56 -3.63
CA TRP A 235 -6.96 -12.95 -4.04
C TRP A 235 -6.71 -11.74 -3.16
N THR A 236 -5.62 -11.76 -2.39
CA THR A 236 -5.28 -10.65 -1.49
C THR A 236 -3.91 -10.08 -1.84
N CYS A 237 -3.68 -8.80 -1.56
CA CYS A 237 -2.35 -8.21 -1.78
C CYS A 237 -1.37 -8.62 -0.67
N GLU A 238 -0.16 -9.03 -1.03
CA GLU A 238 0.90 -9.42 -0.08
C GLU A 238 1.33 -8.27 0.85
N ASN A 239 1.20 -7.02 0.38
CA ASN A 239 1.47 -5.84 1.19
C ASN A 239 0.44 -5.65 2.32
N GLY A 240 -0.67 -6.39 2.29
CA GLY A 240 -1.74 -6.33 3.28
C GLY A 240 -2.20 -4.89 3.52
N ASN A 241 -2.01 -4.42 4.74
CA ASN A 241 -2.40 -3.09 5.22
C ASN A 241 -1.24 -2.10 5.39
N GLN A 242 -0.10 -2.38 4.75
CA GLN A 242 1.08 -1.51 4.82
C GLN A 242 1.01 -0.31 3.87
N THR A 243 -0.03 -0.24 3.02
CA THR A 243 -0.26 0.87 2.09
C THR A 243 -1.63 1.51 2.35
N ILE A 244 -1.76 2.79 2.08
CA ILE A 244 -3.01 3.52 2.31
C ILE A 244 -4.11 3.10 1.32
N LEU A 245 -3.72 2.60 0.14
CA LEU A 245 -4.65 2.05 -0.86
C LEU A 245 -5.48 0.89 -0.31
N HIS A 246 -4.96 0.15 0.66
CA HIS A 246 -5.66 -0.97 1.25
C HIS A 246 -5.38 -1.05 2.75
N ALA A 247 -5.75 0.01 3.47
CA ALA A 247 -5.71 0.02 4.92
C ALA A 247 -6.40 -1.21 5.55
N ASN A 248 -7.41 -1.80 4.89
CA ASN A 248 -8.08 -3.03 5.35
C ASN A 248 -7.68 -4.30 4.58
N ALA A 249 -6.54 -4.29 3.90
CA ALA A 249 -6.16 -5.20 2.81
C ALA A 249 -6.97 -5.00 1.52
N TYR A 250 -6.45 -5.50 0.41
CA TYR A 250 -7.10 -5.48 -0.90
C TYR A 250 -7.50 -6.90 -1.26
N ASP A 251 -8.78 -7.22 -1.24
CA ASP A 251 -9.34 -8.55 -1.44
C ASP A 251 -10.20 -8.59 -2.71
N ILE A 252 -9.95 -9.56 -3.59
CA ILE A 252 -10.71 -9.80 -4.82
C ILE A 252 -11.28 -11.20 -4.75
N CYS A 253 -12.59 -11.36 -4.92
CA CYS A 253 -13.20 -12.68 -4.96
C CYS A 253 -12.76 -13.46 -6.21
N GLU A 254 -12.75 -14.79 -6.13
CA GLU A 254 -12.33 -15.65 -7.26
C GLU A 254 -13.10 -15.33 -8.56
N ASN A 255 -14.41 -15.04 -8.47
CA ASN A 255 -15.24 -14.72 -9.63
C ASN A 255 -14.80 -13.42 -10.33
N CYS A 256 -14.57 -12.34 -9.56
CA CYS A 256 -14.08 -11.08 -10.13
C CYS A 256 -12.68 -11.25 -10.72
N PHE A 257 -11.81 -12.02 -10.07
CA PHE A 257 -10.49 -12.32 -10.60
C PHE A 257 -10.59 -13.02 -11.96
N ILE A 258 -11.34 -14.13 -12.04
CA ILE A 258 -11.51 -14.90 -13.27
C ILE A 258 -12.17 -14.06 -14.35
N GLY A 259 -13.27 -13.38 -14.05
CA GLY A 259 -14.01 -12.59 -15.04
C GLY A 259 -13.17 -11.47 -15.64
N HIS A 260 -12.51 -10.67 -14.80
CA HIS A 260 -11.66 -9.58 -15.30
C HIS A 260 -10.39 -10.10 -15.99
N ALA A 261 -9.80 -11.22 -15.56
CA ALA A 261 -8.66 -11.80 -16.24
C ALA A 261 -9.05 -12.52 -17.55
N ALA A 262 -10.24 -13.11 -17.66
CA ALA A 262 -10.71 -13.68 -18.93
C ALA A 262 -10.96 -12.59 -20.00
N GLY A 263 -11.34 -11.39 -19.53
CA GLY A 263 -11.75 -10.26 -20.36
C GLY A 263 -13.28 -10.11 -20.46
N ASP A 264 -14.03 -10.78 -19.59
CA ASP A 264 -15.48 -10.72 -19.52
C ASP A 264 -15.87 -9.43 -18.79
N ALA A 265 -15.91 -8.33 -19.55
CA ALA A 265 -16.18 -6.99 -19.03
C ALA A 265 -17.63 -6.79 -18.55
N GLU A 266 -18.54 -7.72 -18.88
CA GLU A 266 -19.98 -7.59 -18.66
C GLU A 266 -20.54 -8.54 -17.58
N LEU A 267 -19.72 -9.05 -16.66
CA LEU A 267 -20.31 -9.74 -15.51
C LEU A 267 -21.20 -8.75 -14.76
N PRO A 268 -22.52 -9.02 -14.65
CA PRO A 268 -23.42 -8.15 -13.93
C PRO A 268 -22.91 -8.05 -12.50
N VAL A 269 -22.68 -6.81 -12.05
CA VAL A 269 -22.55 -6.52 -10.63
C VAL A 269 -23.88 -6.96 -10.03
N SER A 270 -23.86 -8.12 -9.34
CA SER A 270 -25.06 -8.76 -8.80
C SER A 270 -25.67 -7.93 -7.68
#